data_AF-A0A9P5RJC8-F1
#
_entry.id   AF-A0A9P5RJC8-F1
#
_cell.length_a   1.000
_cell.length_b   1.000
_cell.length_c   1.000
_cell.angle_alpha   90.00
_cell.angle_beta   90.00
_cell.angle_gamma   90.00
#
_symmetry.space_group_name_H-M   'P 1'
#
loop_
_entity.id
_entity.type
_entity.pdbx_description
1 polymer ?
#
loop_
_entity_poly.entity_id
_entity_poly.type
_entity_poly.pdbx_seq_one_letter_code
_entity_poly.pdbx_strand_id
1 'polypeptide(L)'
;QHSFNNTTETDVVQHFNTTNTTNSQYIFSMVDTAVYMAKVAEQAERYDEMVSHMKDITKHHVPLTLEERNLLSVAFKNLIGARRAAWRIVSSIEEKEISNSRENRVENLKVYRAKIEKELHETCADIFHILDDEVIPFADATDKNECLVFYYKMKADYYRYVAEITKDDARKKASDTAEELYREATEFASDLAHTHPIRLGLALNYSVFYYEILNNADKACEIAKGAMDSAITLLESEEAQNLAHDYRDSVLIIQLLKDNVTLWVENQQE
;
A
#
# COMPACT_ATOMS: atom_id res chain seq x y z
N GLN A 1 19.80 48.59 45.78
CA GLN A 1 19.14 48.57 44.46
C GLN A 1 19.19 47.15 43.95
N HIS A 2 18.15 46.36 44.20
CA HIS A 2 17.95 45.06 43.55
C HIS A 2 16.54 45.10 42.98
N SER A 3 16.43 45.31 41.67
CA SER A 3 15.20 45.04 40.93
C SER A 3 15.32 43.65 40.35
N PHE A 4 14.56 42.72 40.92
CA PHE A 4 14.27 41.42 40.32
C PHE A 4 13.43 41.66 39.07
N ASN A 5 13.91 41.23 37.90
CA ASN A 5 13.11 41.14 36.69
C ASN A 5 12.05 40.05 36.88
N ASN A 6 10.81 40.47 37.09
CA ASN A 6 9.63 39.63 36.89
C ASN A 6 9.43 39.44 35.39
N THR A 7 10.05 38.42 34.82
CA THR A 7 9.57 37.84 33.55
C THR A 7 8.24 37.17 33.86
N THR A 8 7.14 37.81 33.48
CA THR A 8 5.79 37.29 33.74
C THR A 8 5.54 36.04 32.92
N GLU A 9 4.91 35.01 33.51
CA GLU A 9 4.50 33.74 32.87
C GLU A 9 3.84 33.95 31.49
N THR A 10 3.12 35.06 31.31
CA THR A 10 2.50 35.48 30.05
C THR A 10 3.47 35.72 28.90
N ASP A 11 4.67 36.24 29.15
CA ASP A 11 5.67 36.49 28.09
C ASP A 11 6.33 35.19 27.63
N VAL A 12 6.54 34.26 28.56
CA VAL A 12 7.05 32.91 28.25
C VAL A 12 6.01 32.14 27.44
N VAL A 13 4.73 32.19 27.83
CA VAL A 13 3.62 31.54 27.11
C VAL A 13 3.42 32.16 25.71
N GLN A 14 3.49 33.48 25.57
CA GLN A 14 3.40 34.12 24.25
C GLN A 14 4.58 33.78 23.36
N HIS A 15 5.82 33.80 23.87
CA HIS A 15 6.99 33.45 23.06
C HIS A 15 6.95 31.98 22.63
N PHE A 16 6.56 31.07 23.54
CA PHE A 16 6.41 29.64 23.27
C PHE A 16 5.31 29.36 22.23
N ASN A 17 4.17 30.05 22.33
CA ASN A 17 3.09 29.93 21.34
C ASN A 17 3.52 30.48 19.96
N THR A 18 4.24 31.61 19.94
CA THR A 18 4.70 32.21 18.68
C THR A 18 5.72 31.31 17.97
N THR A 19 6.67 30.71 18.71
CA THR A 19 7.65 29.76 18.16
C THR A 19 7.00 28.46 17.68
N ASN A 20 5.98 27.96 18.37
CA ASN A 20 5.23 26.78 17.92
C ASN A 20 4.43 27.06 16.64
N THR A 21 3.83 28.25 16.52
CA THR A 21 3.14 28.67 15.28
C THR A 21 4.10 28.84 14.11
N THR A 22 5.30 29.41 14.32
CA THR A 22 6.29 29.55 13.24
C THR A 22 6.87 28.20 12.79
N ASN A 23 7.15 27.30 13.73
CA ASN A 23 7.60 25.94 13.40
C ASN A 23 6.52 25.15 12.67
N SER A 24 5.25 25.28 13.06
CA SER A 24 4.12 24.65 12.38
C SER A 24 3.93 25.17 10.94
N GLN A 25 4.04 26.49 10.72
CA GLN A 25 3.98 27.07 9.37
C GLN A 25 5.16 26.66 8.49
N TYR A 26 6.35 26.53 9.06
CA TYR A 26 7.54 26.09 8.33
C TYR A 26 7.43 24.61 7.90
N ILE A 27 6.99 23.73 8.80
CA ILE A 27 6.73 22.31 8.47
C ILE A 27 5.66 22.20 7.39
N PHE A 28 4.58 22.96 7.50
CA PHE A 28 3.52 22.98 6.49
C PHE A 28 4.06 23.39 5.11
N SER A 29 4.89 24.43 5.03
CA SER A 29 5.52 24.85 3.78
C SER A 29 6.46 23.80 3.18
N MET A 30 7.16 23.04 4.02
CA MET A 30 8.05 21.96 3.55
C MET A 30 7.25 20.77 3.02
N VAL A 31 6.19 20.35 3.73
CA VAL A 31 5.30 19.26 3.31
C VAL A 31 4.62 19.63 1.98
N ASP A 32 4.09 20.84 1.86
CA ASP A 32 3.45 21.31 0.62
C ASP A 32 4.41 21.28 -0.58
N THR A 33 5.66 21.71 -0.37
CA THR A 33 6.71 21.62 -1.40
C THR A 33 7.02 20.17 -1.77
N ALA A 34 7.12 19.27 -0.79
CA ALA A 34 7.39 17.85 -1.03
C ALA A 34 6.22 17.17 -1.76
N VAL A 35 4.97 17.49 -1.41
CA VAL A 35 3.76 17.00 -2.09
C VAL A 35 3.74 17.47 -3.55
N TYR A 36 4.03 18.75 -3.79
CA TYR A 36 4.16 19.27 -5.15
C TYR A 36 5.22 18.53 -5.96
N MET A 37 6.41 18.32 -5.38
CA MET A 37 7.49 17.62 -6.05
C MET A 37 7.18 16.14 -6.28
N ALA A 38 6.47 15.47 -5.36
CA ALA A 38 5.97 14.10 -5.55
C ALA A 38 5.03 14.02 -6.76
N LYS A 39 4.10 14.98 -6.93
CA LYS A 39 3.20 15.05 -8.10
C LYS A 39 3.96 15.32 -9.41
N VAL A 40 5.00 16.15 -9.37
CA VAL A 40 5.87 16.39 -10.54
C VAL A 40 6.65 15.10 -10.90
N ALA A 41 7.19 14.41 -9.90
CA ALA A 41 7.90 13.14 -10.10
C ALA A 41 6.97 12.04 -10.65
N GLU A 42 5.72 11.98 -10.19
CA GLU A 42 4.68 11.10 -10.74
C GLU A 42 4.46 11.36 -12.23
N GLN A 43 4.24 12.63 -12.63
CA GLN A 43 4.03 13.01 -14.03
C GLN A 43 5.27 12.76 -14.91
N ALA A 44 6.46 12.78 -14.31
CA ALA A 44 7.71 12.46 -14.99
C ALA A 44 8.06 10.96 -14.95
N GLU A 45 7.20 10.11 -14.36
CA GLU A 45 7.41 8.68 -14.14
C GLU A 45 8.71 8.35 -13.37
N ARG A 46 9.19 9.28 -12.53
CA ARG A 46 10.40 9.14 -11.71
C ARG A 46 10.03 8.67 -10.30
N TYR A 47 9.51 7.44 -10.22
CA TYR A 47 8.94 6.88 -8.99
C TYR A 47 9.94 6.72 -7.84
N ASP A 48 11.22 6.56 -8.15
CA ASP A 48 12.34 6.61 -7.19
C ASP A 48 12.44 7.96 -6.47
N GLU A 49 12.30 9.07 -7.20
CA GLU A 49 12.26 10.42 -6.62
C GLU A 49 10.93 10.67 -5.89
N MET A 50 9.82 10.20 -6.45
CA MET A 50 8.51 10.29 -5.82
C MET A 50 8.53 9.62 -4.43
N VAL A 51 9.13 8.42 -4.31
CA VAL A 51 9.32 7.74 -3.02
C VAL A 51 10.17 8.57 -2.06
N SER A 52 11.23 9.23 -2.54
CA SER A 52 12.05 10.10 -1.69
C SER A 52 11.23 11.25 -1.11
N HIS A 53 10.41 11.91 -1.92
CA HIS A 53 9.53 12.99 -1.46
C HIS A 53 8.48 12.49 -0.46
N MET A 54 7.89 11.31 -0.72
CA MET A 54 6.93 10.72 0.21
C MET A 54 7.57 10.34 1.55
N LYS A 55 8.81 9.84 1.56
CA LYS A 55 9.58 9.62 2.79
C LYS A 55 9.83 10.91 3.57
N ASP A 56 10.04 12.04 2.89
CA ASP A 56 10.23 13.31 3.56
C ASP A 56 8.93 13.84 4.18
N ILE A 57 7.78 13.59 3.54
CA ILE A 57 6.45 13.93 4.08
C ILE A 57 6.16 13.13 5.37
N THR A 58 6.39 11.81 5.35
CA THR A 58 6.00 10.91 6.45
C THR A 58 6.82 11.09 7.73
N LYS A 59 8.09 11.52 7.63
CA LYS A 59 8.97 11.82 8.77
C LYS A 59 8.43 12.89 9.74
N HIS A 60 7.45 13.68 9.31
CA HIS A 60 6.86 14.72 10.16
C HIS A 60 5.85 14.17 11.18
N HIS A 61 5.51 12.87 11.12
CA HIS A 61 4.61 12.22 12.09
C HIS A 61 3.27 12.93 12.26
N VAL A 62 2.75 13.43 11.14
CA VAL A 62 1.42 14.02 11.05
C VAL A 62 0.52 13.10 10.22
N PRO A 63 -0.80 13.05 10.52
CA PRO A 63 -1.71 12.24 9.71
C PRO A 63 -1.66 12.66 8.25
N LEU A 64 -1.50 11.68 7.36
CA LEU A 64 -1.56 11.92 5.92
C LEU A 64 -3.00 12.16 5.48
N THR A 65 -3.20 13.20 4.67
CA THR A 65 -4.45 13.41 3.93
C THR A 65 -4.70 12.27 2.94
N LEU A 66 -5.95 12.13 2.48
CA LEU A 66 -6.30 11.13 1.46
C LEU A 66 -5.42 11.24 0.20
N GLU A 67 -5.11 12.47 -0.24
CA GLU A 67 -4.24 12.71 -1.39
C GLU A 67 -2.81 12.22 -1.12
N GLU A 68 -2.24 12.54 0.03
CA GLU A 68 -0.88 12.10 0.40
C GLU A 68 -0.80 10.58 0.60
N ARG A 69 -1.82 9.94 1.19
CA ARG A 69 -1.93 8.47 1.25
C ARG A 69 -1.90 7.86 -0.14
N ASN A 70 -2.67 8.43 -1.07
CA ASN A 70 -2.71 7.95 -2.45
C ASN A 70 -1.36 8.13 -3.16
N LEU A 71 -0.69 9.27 -2.99
CA LEU A 71 0.66 9.50 -3.53
C LEU A 71 1.67 8.48 -2.98
N LEU A 72 1.64 8.20 -1.68
CA LEU A 72 2.51 7.18 -1.05
C LEU A 72 2.30 5.80 -1.70
N SER A 73 1.04 5.42 -1.87
CA SER A 73 0.68 4.14 -2.50
C SER A 73 1.12 4.08 -3.96
N VAL A 74 0.87 5.13 -4.75
CA VAL A 74 1.26 5.21 -6.16
C VAL A 74 2.78 5.13 -6.32
N ALA A 75 3.53 5.88 -5.51
CA ALA A 75 4.98 5.93 -5.57
C ALA A 75 5.60 4.53 -5.38
N PHE A 76 5.26 3.88 -4.27
CA PHE A 76 5.82 2.57 -3.94
C PHE A 76 5.26 1.46 -4.85
N LYS A 77 3.97 1.51 -5.24
CA LYS A 77 3.38 0.53 -6.16
C LYS A 77 4.12 0.49 -7.50
N ASN A 78 4.42 1.66 -8.08
CA ASN A 78 5.11 1.72 -9.36
C ASN A 78 6.58 1.31 -9.23
N LEU A 79 7.27 1.74 -8.17
CA LEU A 79 8.66 1.35 -7.91
C LEU A 79 8.79 -0.18 -7.78
N ILE A 80 7.96 -0.80 -6.93
CA ILE A 80 8.03 -2.25 -6.70
C ILE A 80 7.47 -3.05 -7.89
N GLY A 81 6.47 -2.52 -8.59
CA GLY A 81 5.87 -3.15 -9.76
C GLY A 81 6.89 -3.41 -10.88
N ALA A 82 7.75 -2.43 -11.17
CA ALA A 82 8.83 -2.59 -12.15
C ALA A 82 9.82 -3.70 -11.76
N ARG A 83 10.15 -3.80 -10.47
CA ARG A 83 11.07 -4.83 -9.95
C ARG A 83 10.46 -6.22 -9.96
N ARG A 84 9.17 -6.36 -9.59
CA ARG A 84 8.44 -7.63 -9.68
C ARG A 84 8.33 -8.12 -11.12
N ALA A 85 8.04 -7.24 -12.06
CA ALA A 85 8.01 -7.59 -13.48
C ALA A 85 9.37 -8.10 -13.97
N ALA A 86 10.46 -7.40 -13.61
CA ALA A 86 11.82 -7.83 -13.93
C ALA A 86 12.15 -9.20 -13.31
N TRP A 87 11.79 -9.40 -12.04
CA TRP A 87 12.03 -10.66 -11.33
C TRP A 87 11.32 -11.84 -12.00
N ARG A 88 10.05 -11.69 -12.41
CA ARG A 88 9.29 -12.74 -13.12
C ARG A 88 9.91 -13.11 -14.46
N ILE A 89 10.32 -12.10 -15.23
CA ILE A 89 10.99 -12.31 -16.53
C ILE A 89 12.28 -13.10 -16.33
N VAL A 90 13.13 -12.67 -15.39
CA VAL A 90 14.41 -13.34 -15.12
C VAL A 90 14.19 -14.77 -14.61
N SER A 91 13.25 -14.98 -13.69
CA SER A 91 12.91 -16.31 -13.16
C SER A 91 12.43 -17.25 -14.27
N SER A 92 11.58 -16.77 -15.19
CA SER A 92 11.11 -17.56 -16.34
C SER A 92 12.25 -17.93 -17.32
N ILE A 93 13.21 -17.02 -17.54
CA ILE A 93 14.39 -17.30 -18.37
C ILE A 93 15.31 -18.30 -17.67
N GLU A 94 15.52 -18.16 -16.36
CA GLU A 94 16.29 -19.10 -15.54
C GLU A 94 15.72 -20.52 -15.64
N GLU A 95 14.41 -20.69 -15.46
CA GLU A 95 13.73 -21.99 -15.60
C GLU A 95 13.93 -22.63 -16.99
N LYS A 96 13.85 -21.83 -18.06
CA LYS A 96 14.10 -22.30 -19.44
C LYS A 96 15.56 -22.73 -19.65
N GLU A 97 16.52 -22.01 -19.08
CA GLU A 97 17.93 -22.37 -19.22
C GLU A 97 18.31 -23.59 -18.34
N ILE A 98 17.60 -23.80 -17.22
CA ILE A 98 17.67 -25.04 -16.42
C ILE A 98 17.19 -26.22 -17.27
N SER A 99 16.02 -26.13 -17.93
CA SER A 99 15.53 -27.22 -18.79
C SER A 99 16.45 -27.51 -19.97
N ASN A 100 17.17 -26.50 -20.46
CA ASN A 100 18.15 -26.64 -21.54
C ASN A 100 19.55 -27.10 -21.08
N SER A 101 19.73 -27.39 -19.78
CA SER A 101 21.01 -27.84 -19.19
C SER A 101 22.19 -26.88 -19.43
N ARG A 102 21.95 -25.56 -19.45
CA ARG A 102 22.98 -24.53 -19.70
C ARG A 102 23.53 -23.95 -18.39
N GLU A 103 24.27 -24.76 -17.64
CA GLU A 103 24.72 -24.47 -16.26
C GLU A 103 25.36 -23.08 -16.07
N ASN A 104 26.30 -22.68 -16.95
CA ASN A 104 26.96 -21.36 -16.84
C ASN A 104 25.98 -20.18 -16.94
N ARG A 105 24.90 -20.32 -17.72
CA ARG A 105 23.89 -19.27 -17.86
C ARG A 105 22.93 -19.25 -16.69
N VAL A 106 22.58 -20.43 -16.17
CA VAL A 106 21.77 -20.56 -14.95
C VAL A 106 22.47 -19.86 -13.79
N GLU A 107 23.78 -20.05 -13.62
CA GLU A 107 24.51 -19.38 -12.53
C GLU A 107 24.53 -17.85 -12.66
N ASN A 108 24.75 -17.32 -13.87
CA ASN A 108 24.66 -15.88 -14.12
C ASN A 108 23.24 -15.34 -13.86
N LEU A 109 22.20 -16.08 -14.24
CA LEU A 109 20.80 -15.69 -14.02
C LEU A 109 20.45 -15.69 -12.53
N LYS A 110 20.93 -16.66 -11.75
CA LYS A 110 20.75 -16.69 -10.28
C LYS A 110 21.34 -15.45 -9.62
N VAL A 111 22.56 -15.07 -9.98
CA VAL A 111 23.21 -13.85 -9.45
C VAL A 111 22.39 -12.61 -9.79
N TYR A 112 21.90 -12.53 -11.03
CA TYR A 112 21.09 -11.39 -11.46
C TYR A 112 19.71 -11.36 -10.77
N ARG A 113 19.05 -12.51 -10.63
CA ARG A 113 17.80 -12.64 -9.88
C ARG A 113 17.99 -12.23 -8.42
N ALA A 114 19.05 -12.69 -7.76
CA ALA A 114 19.34 -12.32 -6.37
C ALA A 114 19.56 -10.81 -6.17
N LYS A 115 20.12 -10.12 -7.18
CA LYS A 115 20.22 -8.65 -7.16
C LYS A 115 18.83 -8.00 -7.17
N ILE A 116 17.92 -8.48 -8.02
CA ILE A 116 16.54 -7.96 -8.09
C ILE A 116 15.77 -8.28 -6.79
N GLU A 117 15.94 -9.49 -6.24
CA GLU A 117 15.35 -9.89 -4.95
C GLU A 117 15.81 -8.97 -3.82
N LYS A 118 17.10 -8.62 -3.80
CA LYS A 118 17.64 -7.64 -2.84
C LYS A 118 16.96 -6.28 -2.97
N GLU A 119 16.84 -5.74 -4.17
CA GLU A 119 16.18 -4.44 -4.42
C GLU A 119 14.68 -4.48 -4.02
N LEU A 120 14.00 -5.61 -4.24
CA LEU A 120 12.63 -5.85 -3.78
C LEU A 120 12.55 -5.85 -2.25
N HIS A 121 13.45 -6.57 -1.58
CA HIS A 121 13.49 -6.62 -0.12
C HIS A 121 13.78 -5.26 0.51
N GLU A 122 14.70 -4.47 -0.06
CA GLU A 122 15.00 -3.10 0.39
C GLU A 122 13.76 -2.21 0.24
N THR A 123 13.06 -2.29 -0.90
CA THR A 123 11.81 -1.53 -1.13
C THR A 123 10.71 -1.94 -0.13
N CYS A 124 10.55 -3.24 0.15
CA CYS A 124 9.61 -3.72 1.16
C CYS A 124 9.99 -3.25 2.57
N ALA A 125 11.27 -3.29 2.93
CA ALA A 125 11.73 -2.83 4.24
C ALA A 125 11.47 -1.34 4.45
N ASP A 126 11.70 -0.52 3.42
CA ASP A 126 11.41 0.91 3.44
C ASP A 126 9.94 1.20 3.75
N ILE A 127 9.01 0.54 3.05
CA ILE A 127 7.59 0.78 3.28
C ILE A 127 7.12 0.20 4.62
N PHE A 128 7.67 -0.93 5.08
CA PHE A 128 7.34 -1.43 6.42
C PHE A 128 7.74 -0.45 7.51
N HIS A 129 8.91 0.18 7.40
CA HIS A 129 9.33 1.23 8.33
C HIS A 129 8.38 2.42 8.31
N ILE A 130 8.01 2.94 7.13
CA ILE A 130 7.06 4.05 7.01
C ILE A 130 5.71 3.68 7.63
N LEU A 131 5.18 2.49 7.31
CA LEU A 131 3.89 2.03 7.81
C LEU A 131 3.90 1.92 9.34
N ASP A 132 4.89 1.22 9.90
CA ASP A 132 4.92 0.87 11.31
C ASP A 132 5.33 2.03 12.21
N ASP A 133 6.27 2.85 11.76
CA ASP A 133 6.87 3.90 12.61
C ASP A 133 6.31 5.30 12.30
N GLU A 134 5.88 5.57 11.06
CA GLU A 134 5.61 6.94 10.61
C GLU A 134 4.14 7.25 10.33
N VAL A 135 3.30 6.29 9.89
CA VAL A 135 1.91 6.59 9.48
C VAL A 135 0.82 5.84 10.24
N ILE A 136 0.99 4.57 10.61
CA ILE A 136 -0.03 3.83 11.40
C ILE A 136 -0.20 4.46 12.80
N PRO A 137 0.88 4.77 13.56
CA PRO A 137 0.73 5.37 14.89
C PRO A 137 0.09 6.77 14.86
N PHE A 138 0.15 7.44 13.70
CA PHE A 138 -0.30 8.81 13.49
C PHE A 138 -1.53 8.88 12.58
N ALA A 139 -2.27 7.77 12.40
CA ALA A 139 -3.51 7.75 11.64
C ALA A 139 -4.50 8.79 12.20
N ASP A 140 -5.19 9.49 11.31
CA ASP A 140 -6.14 10.54 11.67
C ASP A 140 -7.28 9.94 12.52
N ALA A 141 -7.62 10.62 13.61
CA ALA A 141 -8.62 10.15 14.54
C ALA A 141 -10.05 10.23 13.98
N THR A 142 -10.29 11.05 12.96
CA THR A 142 -11.61 11.32 12.39
C THR A 142 -12.05 10.26 11.37
N ASP A 143 -11.13 9.71 10.58
CA ASP A 143 -11.35 8.64 9.60
C ASP A 143 -10.51 7.39 9.92
N LYS A 144 -10.15 7.19 11.20
CA LYS A 144 -9.18 6.18 11.67
C LYS A 144 -9.31 4.81 11.01
N ASN A 145 -10.52 4.26 10.93
CA ASN A 145 -10.72 2.92 10.36
C ASN A 145 -10.42 2.90 8.86
N GLU A 146 -10.79 3.94 8.12
CA GLU A 146 -10.40 4.07 6.70
C GLU A 146 -8.88 4.11 6.54
N CYS A 147 -8.17 4.92 7.36
CA CYS A 147 -6.71 4.96 7.35
C CYS A 147 -6.10 3.57 7.62
N LEU A 148 -6.60 2.89 8.66
CA LEU A 148 -6.08 1.60 9.08
C LEU A 148 -6.33 0.52 8.03
N VAL A 149 -7.51 0.48 7.39
CA VAL A 149 -7.75 -0.42 6.27
C VAL A 149 -6.74 -0.16 5.14
N PHE A 150 -6.50 1.11 4.80
CA PHE A 150 -5.55 1.49 3.76
C PHE A 150 -4.13 1.00 4.09
N TYR A 151 -3.62 1.30 5.29
CA TYR A 151 -2.25 0.98 5.67
C TYR A 151 -2.03 -0.52 5.90
N TYR A 152 -2.97 -1.22 6.54
CA TYR A 152 -2.86 -2.66 6.77
C TYR A 152 -2.98 -3.44 5.47
N LYS A 153 -3.89 -3.03 4.57
CA LYS A 153 -3.97 -3.58 3.21
C LYS A 153 -2.64 -3.39 2.48
N MET A 154 -2.06 -2.18 2.54
CA MET A 154 -0.78 -1.90 1.92
C MET A 154 0.32 -2.79 2.51
N LYS A 155 0.43 -2.90 3.83
CA LYS A 155 1.39 -3.77 4.51
C LYS A 155 1.25 -5.23 4.05
N ALA A 156 0.02 -5.74 4.01
CA ALA A 156 -0.30 -7.09 3.54
C ALA A 156 0.12 -7.30 2.07
N ASP A 157 -0.12 -6.32 1.20
CA ASP A 157 0.33 -6.35 -0.19
C ASP A 157 1.85 -6.50 -0.30
N TYR A 158 2.63 -5.79 0.53
CA TYR A 158 4.09 -5.92 0.52
C TYR A 158 4.58 -7.25 1.10
N TYR A 159 3.94 -7.79 2.14
CA TYR A 159 4.24 -9.16 2.59
C TYR A 159 3.89 -10.21 1.54
N ARG A 160 2.80 -10.02 0.77
CA ARG A 160 2.48 -10.85 -0.39
C ARG A 160 3.58 -10.80 -1.44
N TYR A 161 4.16 -9.62 -1.72
CA TYR A 161 5.29 -9.51 -2.65
C TYR A 161 6.56 -10.19 -2.12
N VAL A 162 6.80 -10.16 -0.80
CA VAL A 162 7.88 -10.95 -0.17
C VAL A 162 7.62 -12.44 -0.31
N ALA A 163 6.38 -12.91 -0.08
CA ALA A 163 6.01 -14.32 -0.21
C ALA A 163 6.16 -14.84 -1.65
N GLU A 164 5.95 -13.98 -2.66
CA GLU A 164 6.12 -14.33 -4.07
C GLU A 164 7.57 -14.70 -4.42
N ILE A 165 8.55 -13.98 -3.87
CA ILE A 165 9.97 -14.13 -4.24
C ILE A 165 10.77 -15.03 -3.30
N THR A 166 10.21 -15.38 -2.15
CA THR A 166 10.86 -16.23 -1.14
C THR A 166 10.41 -17.68 -1.27
N LYS A 167 11.13 -18.60 -0.61
CA LYS A 167 10.85 -20.04 -0.61
C LYS A 167 10.79 -20.60 0.81
N ASP A 168 10.24 -21.80 0.93
CA ASP A 168 10.22 -22.60 2.16
C ASP A 168 9.71 -21.82 3.39
N ASP A 169 10.44 -21.85 4.51
CA ASP A 169 10.05 -21.20 5.76
C ASP A 169 9.89 -19.69 5.64
N ALA A 170 10.72 -19.03 4.82
CA ALA A 170 10.62 -17.59 4.59
C ALA A 170 9.33 -17.23 3.86
N ARG A 171 8.95 -18.02 2.85
CA ARG A 171 7.67 -17.88 2.14
C ARG A 171 6.50 -18.08 3.09
N LYS A 172 6.53 -19.13 3.91
CA LYS A 172 5.48 -19.42 4.88
C LYS A 172 5.32 -18.27 5.88
N LYS A 173 6.41 -17.78 6.47
CA LYS A 173 6.35 -16.65 7.40
C LYS A 173 5.75 -15.40 6.75
N ALA A 174 6.14 -15.10 5.51
CA ALA A 174 5.62 -13.95 4.78
C ALA A 174 4.13 -14.12 4.43
N SER A 175 3.69 -15.31 4.02
CA SER A 175 2.28 -15.59 3.73
C SER A 175 1.42 -15.54 4.99
N ASP A 176 1.86 -16.15 6.09
CA ASP A 176 1.13 -16.15 7.36
C ASP A 176 0.95 -14.71 7.89
N THR A 177 2.00 -13.88 7.76
CA THR A 177 1.94 -12.46 8.13
C THR A 177 1.00 -11.67 7.21
N ALA A 178 1.04 -11.91 5.89
CA ALA A 178 0.13 -11.26 4.95
C ALA A 178 -1.34 -11.62 5.24
N GLU A 179 -1.63 -12.89 5.55
CA GLU A 179 -2.97 -13.35 5.89
C GLU A 179 -3.52 -12.68 7.15
N GLU A 180 -2.70 -12.59 8.20
CA GLU A 180 -3.04 -11.89 9.43
C GLU A 180 -3.35 -10.41 9.17
N LEU A 181 -2.52 -9.71 8.40
CA LEU A 181 -2.72 -8.30 8.08
C LEU A 181 -3.95 -8.06 7.21
N TYR A 182 -4.24 -8.92 6.23
CA TYR A 182 -5.47 -8.82 5.44
C TYR A 182 -6.71 -9.09 6.31
N ARG A 183 -6.63 -10.01 7.26
CA ARG A 183 -7.70 -10.29 8.23
C ARG A 183 -7.96 -9.07 9.11
N GLU A 184 -6.93 -8.49 9.71
CA GLU A 184 -7.04 -7.26 10.51
C GLU A 184 -7.61 -6.09 9.69
N ALA A 185 -7.14 -5.89 8.46
CA ALA A 185 -7.71 -4.89 7.55
C ALA A 185 -9.20 -5.15 7.27
N THR A 186 -9.63 -6.41 7.21
CA THR A 186 -11.04 -6.77 6.99
C THR A 186 -11.90 -6.43 8.20
N GLU A 187 -11.36 -6.59 9.41
CA GLU A 187 -12.03 -6.19 10.65
C GLU A 187 -12.23 -4.66 10.70
N PHE A 188 -11.20 -3.87 10.40
CA PHE A 188 -11.33 -2.42 10.30
C PHE A 188 -12.30 -1.98 9.20
N ALA A 189 -12.38 -2.74 8.10
CA ALA A 189 -13.27 -2.42 6.97
C ALA A 189 -14.75 -2.70 7.25
N SER A 190 -15.09 -3.32 8.39
CA SER A 190 -16.48 -3.61 8.76
C SER A 190 -17.34 -2.34 8.91
N ASP A 191 -16.73 -1.23 9.31
CA ASP A 191 -17.37 0.08 9.47
C ASP A 191 -17.49 0.87 8.16
N LEU A 192 -16.85 0.42 7.08
CA LEU A 192 -16.94 1.04 5.76
C LEU A 192 -18.11 0.48 4.97
N ALA A 193 -18.76 1.31 4.15
CA ALA A 193 -19.81 0.84 3.24
C ALA A 193 -19.30 -0.30 2.34
N HIS A 194 -20.17 -1.26 1.98
CA HIS A 194 -19.79 -2.36 1.07
C HIS A 194 -19.37 -1.88 -0.32
N THR A 195 -19.82 -0.69 -0.71
CA THR A 195 -19.43 0.00 -1.95
C THR A 195 -18.20 0.89 -1.79
N HIS A 196 -17.56 0.95 -0.62
CA HIS A 196 -16.41 1.81 -0.39
C HIS A 196 -15.18 1.32 -1.19
N PRO A 197 -14.51 2.18 -2.00
CA PRO A 197 -13.40 1.74 -2.85
C PRO A 197 -12.27 1.03 -2.09
N ILE A 198 -11.89 1.53 -0.90
CA ILE A 198 -10.84 0.91 -0.08
C ILE A 198 -11.24 -0.50 0.40
N ARG A 199 -12.51 -0.73 0.77
CA ARG A 199 -13.02 -2.03 1.20
C ARG A 199 -13.06 -3.02 0.03
N LEU A 200 -13.52 -2.57 -1.13
CA LEU A 200 -13.52 -3.37 -2.36
C LEU A 200 -12.09 -3.71 -2.81
N GLY A 201 -11.18 -2.73 -2.77
CA GLY A 201 -9.78 -2.92 -3.11
C GLY A 201 -9.07 -3.89 -2.16
N LEU A 202 -9.44 -3.90 -0.87
CA LEU A 202 -8.98 -4.90 0.08
C LEU A 202 -9.44 -6.31 -0.33
N ALA A 203 -10.74 -6.50 -0.61
CA ALA A 203 -11.27 -7.80 -1.04
C ALA A 203 -10.63 -8.28 -2.36
N LEU A 204 -10.38 -7.38 -3.31
CA LEU A 204 -9.66 -7.67 -4.55
C LEU A 204 -8.26 -8.22 -4.26
N ASN A 205 -7.46 -7.53 -3.46
CA ASN A 205 -6.09 -7.96 -3.21
C ASN A 205 -6.04 -9.22 -2.32
N TYR A 206 -6.97 -9.37 -1.38
CA TYR A 206 -7.03 -10.54 -0.52
C TYR A 206 -7.46 -11.80 -1.28
N SER A 207 -8.40 -11.68 -2.22
CA SER A 207 -8.75 -12.81 -3.10
C SER A 207 -7.57 -13.22 -4.00
N VAL A 208 -6.85 -12.25 -4.58
CA VAL A 208 -5.62 -12.51 -5.35
C VAL A 208 -4.56 -13.20 -4.48
N PHE A 209 -4.40 -12.80 -3.21
CA PHE A 209 -3.50 -13.47 -2.28
C PHE A 209 -3.85 -14.96 -2.08
N TYR A 210 -5.12 -15.28 -1.84
CA TYR A 210 -5.55 -16.67 -1.70
C TYR A 210 -5.31 -17.47 -2.99
N TYR A 211 -5.53 -16.87 -4.15
CA TYR A 211 -5.31 -17.54 -5.43
C TYR A 211 -3.81 -17.74 -5.72
N GLU A 212 -3.03 -16.67 -5.78
CA GLU A 212 -1.64 -16.69 -6.25
C GLU A 212 -0.64 -17.22 -5.22
N ILE A 213 -0.86 -16.95 -3.92
CA ILE A 213 0.10 -17.30 -2.86
C ILE A 213 -0.33 -18.57 -2.13
N LEU A 214 -1.58 -18.65 -1.70
CA LEU A 214 -2.06 -19.81 -0.93
C LEU A 214 -2.55 -20.97 -1.82
N ASN A 215 -2.62 -20.76 -3.14
CA ASN A 215 -3.12 -21.75 -4.10
C ASN A 215 -4.50 -22.30 -3.71
N ASN A 216 -5.36 -21.42 -3.20
CA ASN A 216 -6.70 -21.73 -2.73
C ASN A 216 -7.74 -20.94 -3.54
N ALA A 217 -8.04 -21.46 -4.74
CA ALA A 217 -8.95 -20.84 -5.69
C ALA A 217 -10.40 -20.74 -5.17
N ASP A 218 -10.84 -21.72 -4.38
CA ASP A 218 -12.20 -21.73 -3.81
C ASP A 218 -12.39 -20.56 -2.84
N LYS A 219 -11.43 -20.38 -1.92
CA LYS A 219 -11.47 -19.25 -0.98
C LYS A 219 -11.31 -17.90 -1.67
N ALA A 220 -10.46 -17.82 -2.69
CA ALA A 220 -10.30 -16.63 -3.51
C ALA A 220 -11.64 -16.23 -4.18
N CYS A 221 -12.31 -17.18 -4.81
CA CYS A 221 -13.62 -16.99 -5.42
C CYS A 221 -14.70 -16.61 -4.39
N GLU A 222 -14.70 -17.24 -3.21
CA GLU A 222 -15.63 -16.92 -2.13
C GLU A 222 -15.52 -15.45 -1.71
N ILE A 223 -14.31 -14.96 -1.46
CA ILE A 223 -14.05 -13.57 -1.06
C ILE A 223 -14.48 -12.61 -2.17
N ALA A 224 -14.05 -12.87 -3.41
CA ALA A 224 -14.35 -11.98 -4.54
C ALA A 224 -15.85 -11.90 -4.83
N LYS A 225 -16.55 -13.04 -4.87
CA LYS A 225 -18.01 -13.08 -5.08
C LYS A 225 -18.77 -12.42 -3.93
N GLY A 226 -18.40 -12.70 -2.68
CA GLY A 226 -19.03 -12.08 -1.51
C GLY A 226 -18.93 -10.55 -1.50
N ALA A 227 -17.78 -10.00 -1.92
CA ALA A 227 -17.59 -8.56 -2.07
C ALA A 227 -18.45 -7.97 -3.20
N MET A 228 -18.51 -8.64 -4.36
CA MET A 228 -19.34 -8.19 -5.49
C MET A 228 -20.83 -8.21 -5.16
N ASP A 229 -21.34 -9.31 -4.60
CA ASP A 229 -22.78 -9.47 -4.30
C ASP A 229 -23.25 -8.43 -3.28
N SER A 230 -22.41 -8.17 -2.26
CA SER A 230 -22.66 -7.14 -1.25
C SER A 230 -22.67 -5.73 -1.86
N ALA A 231 -21.84 -5.47 -2.88
CA ALA A 231 -21.75 -4.15 -3.51
C ALA A 231 -22.83 -3.90 -4.57
N ILE A 232 -23.15 -4.90 -5.40
CA ILE A 232 -24.18 -4.79 -6.45
C ILE A 232 -25.55 -4.47 -5.85
N THR A 233 -25.88 -5.08 -4.73
CA THR A 233 -27.14 -4.84 -4.01
C THR A 233 -27.32 -3.36 -3.60
N LEU A 234 -26.21 -2.62 -3.44
CA LEU A 234 -26.19 -1.21 -3.04
C LEU A 234 -26.02 -0.24 -4.22
N LEU A 235 -25.36 -0.63 -5.31
CA LEU A 235 -25.20 0.21 -6.51
C LEU A 235 -26.51 0.43 -7.29
N GLU A 236 -27.51 -0.43 -7.08
CA GLU A 236 -28.85 -0.27 -7.64
C GLU A 236 -29.70 0.79 -6.91
N SER A 237 -29.21 1.37 -5.80
CA SER A 237 -29.88 2.45 -5.07
C SER A 237 -29.59 3.85 -5.65
N GLU A 238 -30.57 4.75 -5.65
CA GLU A 238 -30.41 6.13 -6.14
C GLU A 238 -29.36 6.94 -5.35
N GLU A 239 -29.11 6.58 -4.09
CA GLU A 239 -28.11 7.21 -3.20
C GLU A 239 -26.67 6.95 -3.66
N ALA A 240 -26.39 5.78 -4.26
CA ALA A 240 -25.06 5.43 -4.76
C ALA A 240 -24.66 6.25 -6.00
N GLN A 241 -25.63 6.69 -6.81
CA GLN A 241 -25.38 7.41 -8.06
C GLN A 241 -24.93 8.87 -7.84
N ASN A 242 -25.18 9.44 -6.66
CA ASN A 242 -24.89 10.85 -6.35
C ASN A 242 -23.44 11.10 -5.89
N LEU A 243 -22.67 10.05 -5.57
CA LEU A 243 -21.23 10.12 -5.23
C LEU A 243 -20.37 9.79 -6.45
N ALA A 244 -20.35 10.67 -7.46
CA ALA A 244 -19.85 10.34 -8.79
C ALA A 244 -18.38 9.90 -8.89
N HIS A 245 -17.51 10.31 -7.97
CA HIS A 245 -16.08 9.94 -8.00
C HIS A 245 -15.88 8.54 -7.40
N ASP A 246 -16.24 8.34 -6.13
CA ASP A 246 -16.08 7.05 -5.45
C ASP A 246 -16.91 5.94 -6.10
N TYR A 247 -18.06 6.28 -6.70
CA TYR A 247 -18.86 5.34 -7.48
C TYR A 247 -18.10 4.78 -8.69
N ARG A 248 -17.34 5.62 -9.42
CA ARG A 248 -16.57 5.15 -10.59
C ARG A 248 -15.44 4.21 -10.18
N ASP A 249 -14.72 4.54 -9.11
CA ASP A 249 -13.65 3.71 -8.58
C ASP A 249 -14.20 2.36 -8.11
N SER A 250 -15.32 2.35 -7.41
CA SER A 250 -15.98 1.12 -6.96
C SER A 250 -16.45 0.26 -8.12
N VAL A 251 -17.06 0.83 -9.16
CA VAL A 251 -17.46 0.10 -10.37
C VAL A 251 -16.26 -0.54 -11.06
N LEU A 252 -15.13 0.19 -11.17
CA LEU A 252 -13.90 -0.34 -11.75
C LEU A 252 -13.36 -1.52 -10.94
N ILE A 253 -13.33 -1.41 -9.61
CA ILE A 253 -12.83 -2.49 -8.74
C ILE A 253 -13.74 -3.72 -8.79
N ILE A 254 -15.06 -3.54 -8.84
CA ILE A 254 -16.02 -4.65 -9.00
C ILE A 254 -15.82 -5.36 -10.34
N GLN A 255 -15.55 -4.62 -11.40
CA GLN A 255 -15.23 -5.22 -12.70
C GLN A 255 -13.93 -6.06 -12.62
N LEU A 256 -12.89 -5.57 -11.94
CA LEU A 256 -11.65 -6.34 -11.73
C LEU A 256 -11.89 -7.62 -10.90
N LEU A 257 -12.74 -7.55 -9.87
CA LEU A 257 -13.16 -8.74 -9.11
C LEU A 257 -13.86 -9.77 -10.00
N LYS A 258 -14.75 -9.30 -10.89
CA LYS A 258 -15.48 -10.15 -11.83
C LYS A 258 -14.53 -10.82 -12.84
N ASP A 259 -13.61 -10.04 -13.42
CA ASP A 259 -12.62 -10.54 -14.39
C ASP A 259 -11.75 -11.63 -13.76
N ASN A 260 -11.29 -11.42 -12.52
CA ASN A 260 -10.53 -12.43 -11.77
C ASN A 260 -11.33 -13.71 -11.54
N VAL A 261 -12.58 -13.61 -11.08
CA VAL A 261 -13.43 -14.79 -10.84
C VAL A 261 -13.67 -15.57 -12.13
N THR A 262 -13.94 -14.89 -13.25
CA THR A 262 -14.10 -15.53 -14.55
C THR A 262 -12.84 -16.31 -14.93
N LEU A 263 -11.67 -15.67 -14.87
CA LEU A 263 -10.38 -16.30 -15.18
C LEU A 263 -10.12 -17.53 -14.31
N TRP A 264 -10.37 -17.43 -13.00
CA TRP A 264 -10.08 -18.52 -12.06
C TRP A 264 -11.02 -19.72 -12.24
N VAL A 265 -12.30 -19.47 -12.56
CA VAL A 265 -13.28 -20.53 -12.84
C VAL A 265 -12.98 -21.23 -14.16
N GLU A 266 -12.55 -20.49 -15.19
CA GLU A 266 -12.11 -21.08 -16.46
C GLU A 266 -10.90 -21.99 -16.26
N ASN A 267 -9.88 -21.54 -15.52
CA ASN A 267 -8.69 -22.33 -15.21
C ASN A 267 -8.97 -23.60 -14.36
N GLN A 268 -10.10 -23.66 -13.64
CA GLN A 268 -10.50 -24.86 -12.90
C GLN A 268 -11.19 -25.93 -13.79
N GLN A 269 -11.62 -25.55 -15.00
CA GLN A 269 -12.33 -26.43 -15.93
C GLN A 269 -11.40 -27.08 -16.98
N GLU A 270 -10.16 -26.60 -17.10
CA GLU A 270 -9.08 -27.18 -17.91
C GLU A 270 -8.25 -28.22 -17.12
#